data_AF-A0A916ZKZ4-F1
#
_entry.id   AF-A0A916ZKZ4-F1
#
_cell.length_a   1.000
_cell.length_b   1.000
_cell.length_c   1.000
_cell.angle_alpha   90.00
_cell.angle_beta   90.00
_cell.angle_gamma   90.00
#
_symmetry.space_group_name_H-M   'P 1'
#
loop_
_entity.id
_entity.type
_entity.pdbx_description
1 polymer ?
#
loop_
_entity_poly.entity_id
_entity_poly.type
_entity_poly.pdbx_seq_one_letter_code
_entity_poly.pdbx_strand_id
1 'polypeptide(L)'
;MVSLPHKASDGLEFLIDGGSVGASMRAHDWSGTALGHPRNWPQSLKTAVGLMLANGHAMCLVWGPESTVLYSDTYIHVLVPGIRRR
;
A
#
# COMPACT_ATOMS: atom_id res chain seq x y z
N MET A 1 8.18 2.14 -35.15
CA MET A 1 8.72 1.73 -33.84
C MET A 1 8.61 2.94 -32.92
N VAL A 2 7.46 3.11 -32.26
CA VAL A 2 7.22 4.27 -31.37
C VAL A 2 7.80 3.91 -30.01
N SER A 3 8.92 4.54 -29.64
CA SER A 3 9.38 4.54 -28.26
C SER A 3 8.37 5.33 -27.43
N LEU A 4 7.55 4.62 -26.65
CA LEU A 4 6.79 5.25 -25.58
C LEU A 4 7.80 5.85 -24.59
N PRO A 5 7.61 7.10 -24.11
CA PRO A 5 8.43 7.63 -23.06
C PRO A 5 8.34 6.69 -21.85
N HIS A 6 9.48 6.19 -21.38
CA HIS A 6 9.56 5.48 -20.10
C HIS A 6 9.27 6.53 -19.03
N LYS A 7 7.99 6.73 -18.72
CA LYS A 7 7.53 7.59 -17.63
C LYS A 7 8.32 7.13 -16.41
N ALA A 8 9.17 7.99 -15.87
CA ALA A 8 9.96 7.66 -14.69
C ALA A 8 9.00 7.11 -13.64
N SER A 9 9.10 5.82 -13.35
CA SER A 9 8.27 5.17 -12.35
C SER A 9 8.48 5.94 -11.06
N ASP A 10 7.45 6.58 -10.52
CA ASP A 10 7.53 7.41 -9.31
C ASP A 10 7.93 6.61 -8.06
N GLY A 11 8.35 5.34 -8.22
CA GLY A 11 8.68 4.39 -7.17
C GLY A 11 7.46 3.92 -6.37
N LEU A 12 6.25 4.32 -6.79
CA LEU A 12 4.98 4.10 -6.10
C LEU A 12 4.07 3.11 -6.85
N GLU A 13 4.58 2.41 -7.85
CA GLU A 13 3.78 1.50 -8.70
C GLU A 13 3.12 0.38 -7.88
N PHE A 14 3.75 -0.06 -6.80
CA PHE A 14 3.23 -1.06 -5.89
C PHE A 14 2.03 -0.60 -5.04
N LEU A 15 1.67 0.70 -5.07
CA LEU A 15 0.51 1.28 -4.38
C LEU A 15 -0.67 1.58 -5.33
N ILE A 16 -0.59 1.16 -6.59
CA ILE A 16 -1.63 1.45 -7.59
C ILE A 16 -2.96 0.75 -7.23
N ASP A 17 -2.89 -0.51 -6.76
CA ASP A 17 -4.03 -1.33 -6.37
C ASP A 17 -4.55 -1.00 -4.96
N GLY A 18 -5.56 -1.76 -4.50
CA GLY A 18 -6.09 -1.64 -3.13
C GLY A 18 -7.04 -0.46 -2.95
N GLY A 19 -7.96 -0.21 -3.88
CA GLY A 19 -9.14 0.63 -3.66
C GLY A 19 -8.90 1.94 -2.87
N SER A 20 -9.61 2.11 -1.75
CA SER A 20 -9.50 3.32 -0.92
C SER A 20 -8.31 3.31 0.02
N VAL A 21 -7.85 2.15 0.49
CA VAL A 21 -6.70 2.07 1.39
C VAL A 21 -5.41 2.36 0.63
N GLY A 22 -5.23 1.80 -0.57
CA GLY A 22 -4.14 2.14 -1.48
C GLY A 22 -4.17 3.60 -1.94
N ALA A 23 -5.36 4.19 -2.16
CA ALA A 23 -5.48 5.63 -2.39
C ALA A 23 -5.07 6.46 -1.16
N SER A 24 -5.51 6.05 0.03
CA SER A 24 -5.14 6.68 1.30
C SER A 24 -3.64 6.58 1.57
N MET A 25 -3.04 5.41 1.34
CA MET A 25 -1.60 5.18 1.44
C MET A 25 -0.81 6.07 0.48
N ARG A 26 -1.31 6.35 -0.73
CA ARG A 26 -0.64 7.29 -1.65
C ARG A 26 -0.75 8.75 -1.21
N ALA A 27 -1.85 9.12 -0.56
CA ALA A 27 -2.09 10.48 -0.05
C ALA A 27 -1.48 10.72 1.34
N HIS A 28 -1.12 9.66 2.07
CA HIS A 28 -0.56 9.76 3.41
C HIS A 28 0.84 10.39 3.39
N ASP A 29 1.07 11.36 4.28
CA ASP A 29 2.41 11.89 4.51
C ASP A 29 3.22 10.92 5.36
N TRP A 30 4.02 10.09 4.67
CA TRP A 30 4.88 9.11 5.30
C TRP A 30 6.16 9.68 5.90
N SER A 31 6.50 10.95 5.64
CA SER A 31 7.80 11.51 6.06
C SER A 31 7.97 11.54 7.57
N GLY A 32 6.86 11.66 8.32
CA GLY A 32 6.83 11.60 9.78
C GLY A 32 6.69 10.20 10.38
N THR A 33 6.68 9.14 9.56
CA THR A 33 6.49 7.75 10.01
C THR A 33 7.82 7.00 10.13
N ALA A 34 7.87 5.93 10.91
CA ALA A 34 9.03 5.05 11.03
C ALA A 34 9.45 4.40 9.70
N LEU A 35 8.52 4.25 8.74
CA LEU A 35 8.82 3.69 7.42
C LEU A 35 9.41 4.74 6.45
N GLY A 36 9.20 6.03 6.72
CA GLY A 36 9.59 7.11 5.82
C GLY A 36 8.87 7.05 4.47
N HIS A 37 9.27 7.92 3.53
CA HIS A 37 8.62 8.04 2.23
C HIS A 37 8.63 6.71 1.43
N PRO A 38 7.52 6.28 0.78
CA PRO A 38 7.43 4.95 0.16
C PRO A 38 8.42 4.68 -0.97
N ARG A 39 8.95 5.73 -1.60
CA ARG A 39 10.08 5.61 -2.55
C ARG A 39 11.31 4.97 -1.92
N ASN A 40 11.56 5.22 -0.64
CA ASN A 40 12.73 4.78 0.09
C ASN A 40 12.53 3.43 0.78
N TRP A 41 11.33 2.84 0.69
CA TRP A 41 11.07 1.55 1.29
C TRP A 41 11.95 0.46 0.67
N PRO A 42 12.39 -0.54 1.46
CA PRO A 42 13.05 -1.72 0.94
C PRO A 42 12.18 -2.42 -0.11
N GLN A 43 12.80 -2.97 -1.16
CA GLN A 43 12.07 -3.65 -2.24
C GLN A 43 11.18 -4.78 -1.71
N SER A 44 11.62 -5.50 -0.67
CA SER A 44 10.83 -6.55 -0.02
C SER A 44 9.52 -6.03 0.58
N LEU A 45 9.55 -4.86 1.24
CA LEU A 45 8.36 -4.21 1.76
C LEU A 45 7.42 -3.78 0.63
N LYS A 46 7.96 -3.18 -0.43
CA LYS A 46 7.17 -2.78 -1.61
C LYS A 46 6.44 -3.97 -2.24
N THR A 47 7.15 -5.10 -2.41
CA THR A 47 6.55 -6.33 -2.93
C THR A 47 5.46 -6.88 -2.01
N ALA A 48 5.71 -6.94 -0.69
CA ALA A 48 4.72 -7.42 0.27
C ALA A 48 3.45 -6.55 0.27
N VAL A 49 3.61 -5.23 0.24
CA VAL A 49 2.48 -4.28 0.17
C VAL A 49 1.73 -4.42 -1.16
N GLY A 50 2.45 -4.55 -2.28
CA GLY A 50 1.82 -4.80 -3.58
C GLY A 50 0.97 -6.07 -3.59
N LEU A 51 1.50 -7.19 -3.06
CA LEU A 51 0.75 -8.43 -2.89
C LEU A 51 -0.46 -8.26 -1.95
N MET A 52 -0.28 -7.45 -0.90
CA MET A 52 -1.34 -7.16 0.06
C MET A 52 -2.51 -6.40 -0.58
N LEU A 53 -2.21 -5.41 -1.41
CA LEU A 53 -3.20 -4.54 -2.06
C LEU A 53 -3.84 -5.18 -3.30
N ALA A 54 -3.10 -6.04 -4.01
CA ALA A 54 -3.57 -6.69 -5.22
C ALA A 54 -4.57 -7.84 -4.97
N ASN A 55 -4.65 -8.35 -3.74
CA ASN A 55 -5.54 -9.46 -3.42
C ASN A 55 -6.80 -9.01 -2.66
N GLY A 56 -7.91 -9.72 -2.88
CA GLY A 56 -9.21 -9.39 -2.28
C GLY A 56 -9.41 -9.92 -0.86
N HIS A 57 -8.44 -10.62 -0.27
CA HIS A 57 -8.52 -11.15 1.08
C HIS A 57 -8.13 -10.10 2.13
N ALA A 58 -8.69 -10.27 3.34
CA ALA A 58 -8.32 -9.46 4.49
C ALA A 58 -6.89 -9.81 4.93
N MET A 59 -5.98 -8.83 4.86
CA MET A 59 -4.60 -9.00 5.27
C MET A 59 -4.08 -7.76 5.97
N CYS A 60 -3.10 -7.99 6.83
CA CYS A 60 -2.26 -6.95 7.40
C CYS A 60 -0.79 -7.40 7.38
N LEU A 61 0.11 -6.43 7.34
CA LEU A 61 1.55 -6.59 7.44
C LEU A 61 2.01 -5.80 8.66
N VAL A 62 2.79 -6.44 9.53
CA VAL A 62 3.51 -5.77 10.62
C VAL A 62 4.97 -5.67 10.20
N TRP A 63 5.51 -4.46 10.14
CA TRP A 63 6.85 -4.23 9.60
C TRP A 63 7.75 -3.43 10.54
N GLY A 64 9.00 -3.88 10.63
CA GLY A 64 10.07 -3.17 11.33
C GLY A 64 9.98 -3.22 12.86
N PRO A 65 10.98 -2.64 13.56
CA PRO A 65 11.06 -2.65 15.01
C PRO A 65 9.90 -1.88 15.68
N GLU A 66 9.41 -0.83 15.03
CA GLU A 66 8.27 -0.02 15.49
C GLU A 66 6.91 -0.68 15.22
N SER A 67 6.91 -1.93 14.71
CA SER A 67 5.69 -2.72 14.44
C SER A 67 4.64 -1.95 13.63
N THR A 68 5.06 -1.25 12.57
CA THR A 68 4.13 -0.48 11.74
C THR A 68 3.16 -1.43 11.04
N VAL A 69 1.85 -1.22 11.24
CA VAL A 69 0.80 -2.06 10.66
C VAL A 69 0.26 -1.43 9.39
N LEU A 70 0.36 -2.17 8.28
CA LEU A 70 -0.22 -1.87 6.98
C LEU A 70 -1.35 -2.87 6.72
N TYR A 71 -2.45 -2.48 6.09
CA TYR A 71 -3.60 -3.36 5.89
C TYR A 71 -4.28 -3.15 4.54
N SER A 72 -5.02 -4.15 4.06
CA SER A 72 -5.84 -4.05 2.84
C SER A 72 -7.24 -3.49 3.13
N ASP A 73 -7.95 -3.01 2.12
CA ASP A 73 -9.35 -2.57 2.28
C ASP A 73 -10.24 -3.64 2.90
N THR A 74 -10.06 -4.90 2.49
CA THR A 74 -10.87 -6.01 3.01
C THR A 74 -10.66 -6.22 4.51
N TYR A 75 -9.47 -5.86 5.03
CA TYR A 75 -9.16 -5.96 6.46
C TYR A 75 -10.03 -5.06 7.34
N ILE A 76 -10.45 -3.89 6.83
CA ILE A 76 -11.37 -2.98 7.56
C ILE A 76 -12.69 -3.69 7.88
N HIS A 77 -13.19 -4.51 6.95
CA HIS A 77 -14.46 -5.24 7.13
C HIS A 77 -14.36 -6.33 8.21
N VAL A 78 -13.15 -6.84 8.50
CA VAL A 78 -12.92 -7.79 9.59
C VAL A 78 -12.90 -7.07 10.93
N LEU A 79 -12.24 -5.91 11.02
CA LEU A 79 -12.15 -5.13 12.26
C LEU A 79 -13.46 -4.45 12.65
N VAL A 80 -14.26 -4.02 11.66
CA VAL A 80 -15.55 -3.37 11.89
C VAL A 80 -16.64 -4.11 11.09
N PRO A 81 -17.26 -5.14 11.69
CA PRO A 81 -18.36 -5.85 11.04
C PRO A 81 -19.51 -4.87 10.75
N GLY A 82 -19.86 -4.69 9.47
CA GLY A 82 -21.06 -3.93 9.05
C GLY A 82 -20.84 -2.69 8.17
N ILE A 83 -19.60 -2.26 7.93
CA ILE A 83 -19.32 -1.26 6.90
C ILE A 83 -19.45 -1.94 5.52
N ARG A 84 -20.56 -1.70 4.81
CA ARG A 84 -20.69 -2.02 3.37
C ARG A 84 -20.37 -0.78 2.56
N ARG A 85 -19.56 -0.92 1.51
CA ARG A 85 -19.46 0.13 0.48
C ARG A 85 -20.79 0.21 -0.25
N ARG A 86 -21.41 1.39 -0.25
CA ARG A 86 -22.41 1.72 -1.27
C ARG A 86 -21.72 1.98 -2.60
#